data_AF-F6HKQ2-F1
#
_entry.id   AF-F6HKQ2-F1
#
_cell.length_a   1.000
_cell.length_b   1.000
_cell.length_c   1.000
_cell.angle_alpha   90.00
_cell.angle_beta   90.00
_cell.angle_gamma   90.00
#
_symmetry.space_group_name_H-M   'P 1'
#
loop_
_entity.id
_entity.type
_entity.pdbx_description
1 polymer ?
#
loop_
_entity_poly.entity_id
_entity_poly.type
_entity_poly.pdbx_seq_one_letter_code
_entity_poly.pdbx_strand_id
1 'polypeptide(L)'
;MTRTYAVEQRREKPKPEKMGNSQSPAADPRFVSTARAFTQTELDDLKSLFVSLAAQSQSDGQYISPSVFQAYFGLRGPLGNRMFDLVTQNRKDQKLTFEDLVITKGTYEKGSNDDIEEFIYRLLDVNSDGIVGRSDLEAVLTVMLDDISSQRNSEPGYSPHEGIIKIFLNAATFSKIDEGCAETCMYFEDFRSWCSLLPSVRKYLGSLLMSSDSGRPGYQVPHLMHPENIDSSMIIAKKEYAWHIGGALPQQELEEWKLLYHSAFHGLSFNTFLGNISNDEGPTVLIIKDKEGYVYGGYASQPWERHGDFYGDMKSFLFQIFPKASIFKPTGANSNIQWCAVNFSSDSIPNGIGFGGRVNHFGLFLSASFDEGQTFTCTTFGSPCLSNINRIHPEVIECWGVVPKGAQQERHETGKGTILERFKEDRHMLNMVGLANSSE
;
A
#
# COMPACT_ATOMS: atom_id res chain seq x y z
N MET A 1 -74.27 -70.49 -23.53
CA MET A 1 -74.59 -70.08 -24.92
C MET A 1 -74.94 -68.60 -24.93
N THR A 2 -73.98 -67.83 -25.44
CA THR A 2 -74.05 -66.55 -26.18
C THR A 2 -75.32 -65.68 -26.08
N ARG A 3 -75.13 -64.42 -25.66
CA ARG A 3 -75.82 -63.27 -26.25
C ARG A 3 -74.89 -62.05 -26.27
N THR A 4 -74.54 -61.65 -27.48
CA THR A 4 -73.73 -60.48 -27.84
C THR A 4 -74.65 -59.26 -27.93
N TYR A 5 -74.24 -58.13 -27.37
CA TYR A 5 -74.72 -56.79 -27.76
C TYR A 5 -73.50 -55.87 -27.86
N ALA A 6 -73.40 -55.16 -28.98
CA ALA A 6 -72.37 -54.18 -29.30
C ALA A 6 -72.75 -52.80 -28.75
N VAL A 7 -71.77 -52.02 -28.26
CA VAL A 7 -71.89 -50.56 -28.07
C VAL A 7 -70.55 -49.87 -28.40
N GLU A 8 -70.62 -49.05 -29.45
CA GLU A 8 -69.91 -47.80 -29.79
C GLU A 8 -68.55 -47.42 -29.16
N GLN A 9 -67.53 -47.31 -30.01
CA GLN A 9 -66.31 -46.53 -29.74
C GLN A 9 -66.50 -45.06 -30.14
N ARG A 10 -66.43 -44.14 -29.18
CA ARG A 10 -66.17 -42.70 -29.44
C ARG A 10 -64.65 -42.47 -29.47
N ARG A 11 -64.16 -41.91 -30.59
CA ARG A 11 -62.79 -41.40 -30.73
C ARG A 11 -62.61 -40.12 -29.92
N GLU A 12 -61.77 -40.15 -28.88
CA GLU A 12 -61.22 -38.93 -28.26
C GLU A 12 -60.06 -38.37 -29.09
N LYS A 13 -60.04 -37.06 -29.31
CA LYS A 13 -58.92 -36.33 -29.93
C LYS A 13 -57.82 -36.09 -28.87
N PRO A 14 -56.53 -36.14 -29.23
CA PRO A 14 -55.46 -35.91 -28.27
C PRO A 14 -55.39 -34.42 -27.86
N LYS A 15 -55.19 -34.18 -26.57
CA LYS A 15 -54.91 -32.86 -25.99
C LYS A 15 -53.48 -32.41 -26.34
N PRO A 16 -53.22 -31.11 -26.56
CA PRO A 16 -51.88 -30.62 -26.85
C PRO A 16 -50.96 -30.76 -25.62
N GLU A 17 -49.76 -31.28 -25.84
CA GLU A 17 -48.68 -31.34 -24.87
C GLU A 17 -48.28 -29.92 -24.46
N LYS A 18 -48.31 -29.63 -23.15
CA LYS A 18 -47.63 -28.46 -22.60
C LYS A 18 -46.14 -28.74 -22.67
N MET A 19 -45.44 -28.02 -23.54
CA MET A 19 -43.97 -27.93 -23.49
C MET A 19 -43.57 -27.48 -22.08
N GLY A 20 -42.81 -28.32 -21.38
CA GLY A 20 -42.22 -27.97 -20.09
C GLY A 20 -41.28 -26.80 -20.30
N ASN A 21 -41.51 -25.71 -19.56
CA ASN A 21 -40.51 -24.67 -19.38
C ASN A 21 -39.26 -25.34 -18.83
N SER A 22 -38.18 -25.34 -19.61
CA SER A 22 -36.82 -25.47 -19.12
C SER A 22 -36.57 -24.31 -18.15
N GLN A 23 -36.85 -24.53 -16.87
CA GLN A 23 -36.42 -23.61 -15.83
C GLN A 23 -34.89 -23.61 -15.85
N SER A 24 -34.31 -22.48 -16.25
CA SER A 24 -32.90 -22.19 -15.99
C SER A 24 -32.60 -22.52 -14.53
N PRO A 25 -31.43 -23.09 -14.20
CA PRO A 25 -31.07 -23.35 -12.82
C PRO A 25 -31.24 -22.07 -12.00
N ALA A 26 -31.77 -22.21 -10.78
CA ALA A 26 -31.91 -21.07 -9.88
C ALA A 26 -30.54 -20.41 -9.70
N ALA A 27 -30.46 -19.11 -9.96
CA ALA A 27 -29.22 -18.35 -9.84
C ALA A 27 -28.65 -18.50 -8.41
N ASP A 28 -27.32 -18.64 -8.29
CA ASP A 28 -26.65 -18.74 -6.99
C ASP A 28 -27.11 -17.58 -6.09
N PRO A 29 -27.66 -17.85 -4.89
CA PRO A 29 -28.12 -16.80 -3.97
C PRO A 29 -27.04 -15.76 -3.67
N ARG A 30 -25.76 -16.16 -3.68
CA ARG A 30 -24.62 -15.24 -3.51
C ARG A 30 -24.48 -14.30 -4.71
N PHE A 31 -24.61 -14.81 -5.93
CA PHE A 31 -24.60 -13.97 -7.13
C PHE A 31 -25.70 -12.90 -7.06
N VAL A 32 -26.93 -13.29 -6.71
CA VAL A 32 -28.05 -12.34 -6.61
C VAL A 32 -27.81 -11.28 -5.54
N SER A 33 -27.25 -11.67 -4.40
CA SER A 33 -26.91 -10.75 -3.31
C SER A 33 -25.80 -9.78 -3.72
N THR A 34 -24.71 -10.31 -4.27
CA THR A 34 -23.51 -9.54 -4.62
C THR A 34 -23.72 -8.65 -5.84
N ALA A 35 -24.49 -9.09 -6.83
CA ALA A 35 -24.82 -8.27 -8.00
C ALA A 35 -25.53 -6.95 -7.63
N ARG A 36 -26.24 -6.90 -6.49
CA ARG A 36 -26.88 -5.67 -5.99
C ARG A 36 -25.88 -4.60 -5.53
N ALA A 37 -24.63 -4.96 -5.29
CA ALA A 37 -23.58 -4.01 -4.93
C ALA A 37 -23.06 -3.22 -6.14
N PHE A 38 -23.47 -3.61 -7.36
CA PHE A 38 -23.08 -2.98 -8.61
C PHE A 38 -24.24 -2.20 -9.21
N THR A 39 -23.92 -1.09 -9.85
CA THR A 39 -24.82 -0.41 -10.78
C THR A 39 -25.01 -1.25 -12.05
N GLN A 40 -26.08 -0.98 -12.80
CA GLN A 40 -26.33 -1.69 -14.07
C GLN A 40 -25.17 -1.50 -15.05
N THR A 41 -24.62 -0.29 -15.14
CA THR A 41 -23.45 0.02 -15.99
C THR A 41 -22.24 -0.80 -15.58
N GLU A 42 -21.92 -0.89 -14.28
CA GLU A 42 -20.79 -1.70 -13.81
C GLU A 42 -20.98 -3.19 -14.13
N LEU A 43 -22.21 -3.73 -14.03
CA LEU A 43 -22.50 -5.11 -14.42
C LEU A 43 -22.35 -5.34 -15.93
N ASP A 44 -22.78 -4.38 -16.76
CA ASP A 44 -22.65 -4.44 -18.21
C ASP A 44 -21.17 -4.36 -18.65
N ASP A 45 -20.38 -3.53 -17.97
CA ASP A 45 -18.92 -3.44 -18.16
C ASP A 45 -18.23 -4.75 -17.76
N LEU A 46 -18.58 -5.32 -16.60
CA LEU A 46 -18.08 -6.63 -16.17
C LEU A 46 -18.44 -7.75 -17.13
N LYS A 47 -19.65 -7.71 -17.69
CA LYS A 47 -20.09 -8.69 -18.68
C LYS A 47 -19.32 -8.55 -19.98
N SER A 48 -19.07 -7.32 -20.43
CA SER A 48 -18.26 -7.03 -21.61
C SER A 48 -16.81 -7.51 -21.42
N LEU A 49 -16.23 -7.26 -20.24
CA LEU A 49 -14.93 -7.79 -19.86
C LEU A 49 -14.92 -9.32 -19.89
N PHE A 50 -15.91 -9.97 -19.27
CA PHE A 50 -16.01 -11.42 -19.24
C PHE A 50 -16.03 -12.02 -20.65
N VAL A 51 -16.89 -11.50 -21.53
CA VAL A 51 -17.01 -11.97 -22.92
C VAL A 51 -15.68 -11.81 -23.66
N SER A 52 -14.99 -10.69 -23.49
CA SER A 52 -13.68 -10.44 -24.10
C SER A 52 -12.63 -11.47 -23.66
N LEU A 53 -12.53 -11.75 -22.36
CA LEU A 53 -11.56 -12.71 -21.82
C LEU A 53 -11.94 -14.17 -22.14
N ALA A 54 -13.22 -14.50 -22.16
CA ALA A 54 -13.68 -15.84 -22.53
C ALA A 54 -13.40 -16.13 -24.02
N ALA A 55 -13.52 -15.12 -24.90
CA ALA A 55 -13.13 -15.25 -26.31
C ALA A 55 -11.63 -15.56 -26.49
N GLN A 56 -10.77 -14.98 -25.64
CA GLN A 56 -9.33 -15.28 -25.62
C GLN A 56 -9.01 -16.67 -25.08
N SER A 57 -9.94 -17.29 -24.33
CA SER A 57 -9.75 -18.57 -23.66
C SER A 57 -10.06 -19.79 -24.54
N GLN A 58 -10.32 -19.60 -25.84
CA GLN A 58 -10.74 -20.66 -26.77
C GLN A 58 -11.94 -21.48 -26.24
N SER A 59 -12.81 -20.84 -25.44
CA SER A 59 -13.92 -21.50 -24.74
C SER A 59 -15.28 -21.27 -25.41
N ASP A 60 -15.30 -20.76 -26.64
CA ASP A 60 -16.50 -20.25 -27.31
C ASP A 60 -17.33 -19.27 -26.44
N GLY A 61 -16.65 -18.45 -25.63
CA GLY A 61 -17.29 -17.46 -24.76
C GLY A 61 -17.93 -18.02 -23.48
N GLN A 62 -17.76 -19.31 -23.17
CA GLN A 62 -18.39 -19.93 -21.99
C GLN A 62 -17.67 -19.67 -20.65
N TYR A 63 -16.34 -19.58 -20.64
CA TYR A 63 -15.57 -19.42 -19.40
C TYR A 63 -14.21 -18.77 -19.65
N ILE A 64 -13.61 -18.20 -18.61
CA ILE A 64 -12.23 -17.69 -18.65
C ILE A 64 -11.29 -18.78 -18.15
N SER A 65 -10.24 -19.06 -18.93
CA SER A 65 -9.19 -20.01 -18.56
C SER A 65 -8.19 -19.38 -17.56
N PRO A 66 -7.47 -20.20 -16.77
CA PRO A 66 -6.47 -19.69 -15.81
C PRO A 66 -5.40 -18.85 -16.47
N SER A 67 -4.90 -19.28 -17.63
CA SER A 67 -3.85 -18.57 -18.37
C SER A 67 -4.26 -17.15 -18.78
N VAL A 68 -5.48 -16.99 -19.30
CA VAL A 68 -6.02 -15.69 -19.71
C VAL A 68 -6.33 -14.81 -18.50
N PHE A 69 -6.91 -15.39 -17.43
CA PHE A 69 -7.17 -14.68 -16.18
C PHE A 69 -5.86 -14.13 -15.57
N GLN A 70 -4.86 -14.99 -15.42
CA GLN A 70 -3.56 -14.62 -14.85
C GLN A 70 -2.85 -13.57 -15.71
N ALA A 71 -2.85 -13.73 -17.03
CA ALA A 71 -2.27 -12.75 -17.95
C ALA A 71 -2.95 -11.38 -17.84
N TYR A 72 -4.29 -11.33 -17.78
CA TYR A 72 -5.04 -10.08 -17.68
C TYR A 72 -4.76 -9.33 -16.38
N PHE A 73 -4.76 -10.04 -15.24
CA PHE A 73 -4.50 -9.40 -13.94
C PHE A 73 -3.01 -9.23 -13.62
N GLY A 74 -2.11 -9.75 -14.46
CA GLY A 74 -0.66 -9.72 -14.22
C GLY A 74 -0.21 -10.67 -13.10
N LEU A 75 -0.99 -11.70 -12.80
CA LEU A 75 -0.72 -12.64 -11.73
C LEU A 75 0.19 -13.76 -12.21
N ARG A 76 1.14 -14.19 -11.37
CA ARG A 76 2.14 -15.20 -11.71
C ARG A 76 2.35 -16.18 -10.57
N GLY A 77 2.88 -17.35 -10.92
CA GLY A 77 3.35 -18.33 -9.95
C GLY A 77 2.26 -18.83 -8.98
N PRO A 78 2.65 -19.25 -7.76
CA PRO A 78 1.73 -19.79 -6.76
C PRO A 78 0.58 -18.84 -6.40
N LEU A 79 0.87 -17.53 -6.26
CA LEU A 79 -0.13 -16.52 -5.93
C LEU A 79 -1.22 -16.42 -7.00
N GLY A 80 -0.85 -16.43 -8.28
CA GLY A 80 -1.81 -16.40 -9.38
C GLY A 80 -2.66 -17.66 -9.50
N ASN A 81 -2.08 -18.83 -9.22
CA ASN A 81 -2.81 -20.09 -9.17
C ASN A 81 -3.85 -20.07 -8.04
N ARG A 82 -3.43 -19.66 -6.84
CA ARG A 82 -4.31 -19.57 -5.67
C ARG A 82 -5.43 -18.55 -5.87
N MET A 83 -5.14 -17.40 -6.47
CA MET A 83 -6.18 -16.42 -6.81
C MET A 83 -7.24 -17.03 -7.73
N PHE A 84 -6.82 -17.76 -8.78
CA PHE A 84 -7.77 -18.40 -9.69
C PHE A 84 -8.62 -19.46 -8.98
N ASP A 85 -8.01 -20.25 -8.09
CA ASP A 85 -8.73 -21.22 -7.27
C ASP A 85 -9.79 -20.55 -6.39
N LEU A 86 -9.47 -19.44 -5.73
CA LEU A 86 -10.43 -18.73 -4.88
C LEU A 86 -11.56 -18.10 -5.69
N VAL A 87 -11.25 -17.47 -6.82
CA VAL A 87 -12.25 -16.86 -7.70
C VAL A 87 -13.20 -17.93 -8.25
N THR A 88 -12.70 -19.11 -8.58
CA THR A 88 -13.51 -20.28 -9.01
C THR A 88 -14.07 -21.10 -7.86
N GLN A 89 -14.04 -20.55 -6.64
CA GLN A 89 -14.61 -21.16 -5.44
C GLN A 89 -14.07 -22.57 -5.13
N ASN A 90 -12.80 -22.81 -5.49
CA ASN A 90 -12.07 -24.06 -5.33
C ASN A 90 -12.67 -25.26 -6.07
N ARG A 91 -13.46 -25.03 -7.14
CA ARG A 91 -14.02 -26.13 -7.95
C ARG A 91 -12.97 -26.95 -8.71
N LYS A 92 -11.78 -26.38 -8.96
CA LYS A 92 -10.66 -27.01 -9.69
C LYS A 92 -11.00 -27.48 -11.11
N ASP A 93 -12.08 -26.98 -11.70
CA ASP A 93 -12.54 -27.29 -13.06
C ASP A 93 -11.81 -26.49 -14.15
N GLN A 94 -10.91 -25.58 -13.75
CA GLN A 94 -10.18 -24.64 -14.61
C GLN A 94 -11.11 -23.69 -15.38
N LYS A 95 -12.31 -23.41 -14.85
CA LYS A 95 -13.34 -22.60 -15.52
C LYS A 95 -13.87 -21.51 -14.60
N LEU A 96 -13.55 -20.26 -14.95
CA LEU A 96 -14.13 -19.10 -14.31
C LEU A 96 -15.35 -18.63 -15.09
N THR A 97 -16.50 -18.64 -14.43
CA THR A 97 -17.79 -18.22 -15.02
C THR A 97 -18.07 -16.74 -14.75
N PHE A 98 -19.06 -16.16 -15.44
CA PHE A 98 -19.46 -14.77 -15.18
C PHE A 98 -19.96 -14.59 -13.73
N GLU A 99 -20.66 -15.58 -13.18
CA GLU A 99 -21.14 -15.55 -11.81
C GLU A 99 -19.98 -15.51 -10.80
N ASP A 100 -18.94 -16.33 -11.02
CA ASP A 100 -17.72 -16.32 -10.21
C ASP A 100 -17.02 -14.96 -10.20
N LEU A 101 -16.93 -14.33 -11.38
CA LEU A 101 -16.31 -13.02 -11.53
C LEU A 101 -17.07 -11.95 -10.74
N VAL A 102 -18.41 -11.93 -10.85
CA VAL A 102 -19.26 -10.95 -10.15
C VAL A 102 -19.23 -11.18 -8.64
N ILE A 103 -19.36 -12.43 -8.20
CA ILE A 103 -19.27 -12.78 -6.77
C ILE A 103 -17.93 -12.30 -6.21
N THR A 104 -16.83 -12.66 -6.87
CA THR A 104 -15.50 -12.36 -6.35
C THR A 104 -15.19 -10.88 -6.38
N LYS A 105 -15.45 -10.18 -7.49
CA LYS A 105 -15.23 -8.72 -7.55
C LYS A 105 -16.12 -7.97 -6.58
N GLY A 106 -17.36 -8.43 -6.35
CA GLY A 106 -18.22 -7.78 -5.38
C GLY A 106 -17.76 -7.97 -3.94
N THR A 107 -17.25 -9.16 -3.57
CA THR A 107 -16.59 -9.36 -2.27
C THR A 107 -15.30 -8.55 -2.16
N TYR A 108 -14.46 -8.58 -3.19
CA TYR A 108 -13.10 -8.07 -3.14
C TYR A 108 -12.98 -6.55 -3.33
N GLU A 109 -13.87 -5.93 -4.10
CA GLU A 109 -13.83 -4.49 -4.42
C GLU A 109 -14.96 -3.68 -3.76
N LYS A 110 -16.06 -4.34 -3.37
CA LYS A 110 -17.26 -3.69 -2.81
C LYS A 110 -17.68 -4.27 -1.45
N GLY A 111 -17.00 -5.31 -0.95
CA GLY A 111 -17.30 -5.96 0.31
C GLY A 111 -16.90 -5.11 1.53
N SER A 112 -17.24 -5.60 2.71
CA SER A 112 -16.74 -4.98 3.95
C SER A 112 -15.22 -5.19 4.08
N ASN A 113 -14.57 -4.42 4.96
CA ASN A 113 -13.15 -4.62 5.23
C ASN A 113 -12.85 -6.05 5.73
N ASP A 114 -13.74 -6.63 6.54
CA ASP A 114 -13.59 -8.00 7.05
C ASP A 114 -13.70 -9.02 5.91
N ASP A 115 -14.65 -8.85 4.98
CA ASP A 115 -14.79 -9.74 3.82
C ASP A 115 -13.54 -9.72 2.92
N ILE A 116 -13.00 -8.53 2.67
CA ILE A 116 -11.78 -8.34 1.87
C ILE A 116 -10.58 -8.97 2.59
N GLU A 117 -10.45 -8.75 3.90
CA GLU A 117 -9.35 -9.30 4.70
C GLU A 117 -9.40 -10.82 4.77
N GLU A 118 -10.59 -11.42 4.96
CA GLU A 118 -10.75 -12.86 4.95
C GLU A 118 -10.39 -13.46 3.58
N PHE A 119 -10.79 -12.79 2.49
CA PHE A 119 -10.39 -13.20 1.14
C PHE A 119 -8.87 -13.16 0.97
N ILE A 120 -8.21 -12.07 1.38
CA ILE A 120 -6.75 -11.94 1.29
C ILE A 120 -6.05 -12.97 2.16
N TYR A 121 -6.53 -13.23 3.37
CA TYR A 121 -5.96 -14.25 4.25
C TYR A 121 -6.01 -15.64 3.61
N ARG A 122 -7.14 -16.01 2.99
CA ARG A 122 -7.26 -17.28 2.25
C ARG A 122 -6.37 -17.33 1.01
N LEU A 123 -6.07 -16.18 0.40
CA LEU A 123 -5.16 -16.04 -0.73
C LEU A 123 -3.71 -16.32 -0.33
N LEU A 124 -3.33 -16.05 0.92
CA LEU A 124 -1.98 -16.34 1.41
C LEU A 124 -1.67 -17.84 1.45
N ASP A 125 -2.66 -18.71 1.69
CA ASP A 125 -2.51 -20.18 1.62
C ASP A 125 -2.33 -20.63 0.16
N VAL A 126 -1.13 -20.41 -0.40
CA VAL A 126 -0.82 -20.67 -1.82
C VAL A 126 -0.70 -22.17 -2.12
N ASN A 127 -0.43 -22.99 -1.11
CA ASN A 127 -0.39 -24.45 -1.24
C ASN A 127 -1.78 -25.11 -1.12
N SER A 128 -2.79 -24.35 -0.67
CA SER A 128 -4.17 -24.81 -0.49
C SER A 128 -4.32 -25.96 0.51
N ASP A 129 -3.47 -26.00 1.53
CA ASP A 129 -3.52 -27.01 2.60
C ASP A 129 -4.32 -26.55 3.84
N GLY A 130 -4.84 -25.32 3.81
CA GLY A 130 -5.63 -24.73 4.89
C GLY A 130 -4.77 -24.11 6.00
N ILE A 131 -3.45 -24.04 5.81
CA ILE A 131 -2.48 -23.48 6.73
C ILE A 131 -1.77 -22.30 6.04
N VAL A 132 -1.58 -21.20 6.76
CA VAL A 132 -0.76 -20.08 6.28
C VAL A 132 0.57 -20.12 7.01
N GLY A 133 1.56 -20.76 6.38
CA GLY A 133 2.90 -20.96 6.91
C GLY A 133 3.90 -19.90 6.45
N ARG A 134 5.12 -20.00 6.96
CA ARG A 134 6.20 -19.06 6.62
C ARG A 134 6.61 -19.15 5.15
N SER A 135 6.61 -20.35 4.59
CA SER A 135 6.87 -20.62 3.17
C SER A 135 5.82 -19.99 2.24
N ASP A 136 4.56 -19.95 2.69
CA ASP A 136 3.49 -19.34 1.91
C ASP A 136 3.69 -17.83 1.80
N LEU A 137 3.95 -17.16 2.94
CA LEU A 137 4.28 -15.75 2.94
C LEU A 137 5.54 -15.44 2.13
N GLU A 138 6.55 -16.31 2.18
CA GLU A 138 7.78 -16.17 1.39
C GLU A 138 7.49 -16.20 -0.11
N ALA A 139 6.67 -17.15 -0.57
CA ALA A 139 6.25 -17.25 -1.97
C ALA A 139 5.45 -16.02 -2.41
N VAL A 140 4.51 -15.55 -1.58
CA VAL A 140 3.72 -14.34 -1.85
C VAL A 140 4.62 -13.11 -1.93
N LEU A 141 5.48 -12.88 -0.94
CA LEU A 141 6.41 -11.74 -0.90
C LEU A 141 7.38 -11.75 -2.08
N THR A 142 7.84 -12.93 -2.51
CA THR A 142 8.69 -13.05 -3.69
C THR A 142 7.98 -12.51 -4.93
N VAL A 143 6.76 -12.96 -5.20
CA VAL A 143 5.96 -12.48 -6.35
C VAL A 143 5.75 -10.97 -6.26
N MET A 144 5.43 -10.46 -5.08
CA MET A 144 5.19 -9.02 -4.86
C MET A 144 6.44 -8.18 -5.12
N LEU A 145 7.58 -8.58 -4.56
CA LEU A 145 8.83 -7.84 -4.71
C LEU A 145 9.35 -7.92 -6.14
N ASP A 146 9.20 -9.07 -6.81
CA ASP A 146 9.52 -9.20 -8.23
C ASP A 146 8.67 -8.24 -9.08
N ASP A 147 7.38 -8.11 -8.78
CA ASP A 147 6.46 -7.26 -9.54
C ASP A 147 6.78 -5.77 -9.40
N ILE A 148 7.02 -5.28 -8.18
CA ILE A 148 7.41 -3.87 -7.96
C ILE A 148 8.84 -3.56 -8.47
N SER A 149 9.69 -4.59 -8.60
CA SER A 149 11.08 -4.45 -9.07
C SER A 149 11.23 -4.60 -10.58
N SER A 150 10.35 -5.38 -11.22
CA SER A 150 10.29 -5.65 -12.67
C SER A 150 9.96 -4.43 -13.54
N GLN A 151 9.87 -3.24 -12.94
CA GLN A 151 10.13 -1.97 -13.65
C GLN A 151 11.61 -1.83 -14.12
N ARG A 152 12.42 -2.90 -14.02
CA ARG A 152 13.64 -3.13 -14.80
C ARG A 152 13.65 -4.55 -15.38
N ASN A 153 14.13 -4.68 -16.61
CA ASN A 153 14.65 -5.94 -17.15
C ASN A 153 15.81 -6.41 -16.26
N SER A 154 15.78 -7.63 -15.72
CA SER A 154 16.98 -8.23 -15.12
C SER A 154 17.05 -9.75 -15.29
N GLU A 155 18.29 -10.23 -15.43
CA GLU A 155 18.71 -11.59 -15.81
C GLU A 155 18.44 -12.66 -14.72
N PRO A 156 18.29 -13.95 -15.12
CA PRO A 156 17.95 -15.02 -14.19
C PRO A 156 19.19 -15.53 -13.42
N GLY A 157 19.10 -15.62 -12.08
CA GLY A 157 20.06 -16.44 -11.31
C GLY A 157 20.15 -16.24 -9.80
N TYR A 158 19.75 -15.08 -9.27
CA TYR A 158 19.72 -14.82 -7.82
C TYR A 158 18.47 -13.99 -7.51
N SER A 159 17.68 -14.35 -6.49
CA SER A 159 16.64 -13.47 -5.98
C SER A 159 17.32 -12.27 -5.32
N PRO A 160 17.28 -11.06 -5.91
CA PRO A 160 17.91 -9.88 -5.30
C PRO A 160 17.21 -9.47 -3.99
N HIS A 161 16.11 -10.15 -3.65
CA HIS A 161 15.20 -9.80 -2.58
C HIS A 161 15.31 -10.68 -1.33
N GLU A 162 16.11 -11.74 -1.29
CA GLU A 162 16.12 -12.71 -0.15
C GLU A 162 16.25 -12.01 1.23
N GLY A 163 17.17 -11.06 1.35
CA GLY A 163 17.33 -10.28 2.58
C GLY A 163 16.11 -9.41 2.92
N ILE A 164 15.44 -8.87 1.90
CA ILE A 164 14.24 -8.02 2.04
C ILE A 164 13.02 -8.88 2.40
N ILE A 165 12.86 -10.03 1.76
CA ILE A 165 11.79 -11.00 2.07
C ILE A 165 11.89 -11.39 3.55
N LYS A 166 13.10 -11.70 4.03
CA LYS A 166 13.32 -12.03 5.45
C LYS A 166 12.90 -10.90 6.39
N ILE A 167 13.18 -9.64 6.04
CA ILE A 167 12.78 -8.47 6.82
C ILE A 167 11.24 -8.40 6.96
N PHE A 168 10.50 -8.63 5.88
CA PHE A 168 9.03 -8.58 5.87
C PHE A 168 8.42 -9.79 6.57
N LEU A 169 9.03 -10.97 6.41
CA LEU A 169 8.67 -12.20 7.13
C LEU A 169 8.92 -12.10 8.65
N ASN A 170 9.93 -11.34 9.08
CA ASN A 170 10.20 -11.12 10.51
C ASN A 170 9.16 -10.20 11.18
N ALA A 171 8.34 -9.50 10.40
CA ALA A 171 7.22 -8.73 10.93
C ALA A 171 5.98 -9.60 11.22
N ALA A 172 5.92 -10.81 10.65
CA ALA A 172 4.81 -11.74 10.82
C ALA A 172 4.93 -12.53 12.12
N THR A 173 3.79 -12.75 12.77
CA THR A 173 3.65 -13.66 13.91
C THR A 173 2.99 -14.95 13.42
N PHE A 174 3.47 -16.09 13.90
CA PHE A 174 2.90 -17.40 13.63
C PHE A 174 2.58 -18.05 14.98
N SER A 175 1.39 -17.75 15.52
CA SER A 175 1.03 -18.14 16.89
C SER A 175 0.16 -19.41 16.97
N LYS A 176 -0.36 -19.91 15.84
CA LYS A 176 -1.14 -21.15 15.79
C LYS A 176 -0.22 -22.37 15.83
N ILE A 177 -0.52 -23.29 16.73
CA ILE A 177 0.07 -24.64 16.76
C ILE A 177 -0.99 -25.57 16.17
N ASP A 178 -0.67 -26.20 15.05
CA ASP A 178 -1.57 -27.17 14.42
C ASP A 178 -1.29 -28.58 14.99
N GLU A 179 -2.32 -29.25 15.51
CA GLU A 179 -2.22 -30.60 16.07
C GLU A 179 -2.00 -31.63 14.94
N GLY A 180 -0.79 -31.68 14.41
CA GLY A 180 -0.41 -32.54 13.28
C GLY A 180 0.80 -32.05 12.49
N CYS A 181 1.15 -30.76 12.60
CA CYS A 181 2.30 -30.15 11.95
C CYS A 181 3.29 -29.61 13.00
N ALA A 182 4.59 -29.81 12.77
CA ALA A 182 5.63 -29.29 13.66
C ALA A 182 5.87 -27.77 13.49
N GLU A 183 5.26 -27.16 12.48
CA GLU A 183 5.44 -25.75 12.15
C GLU A 183 4.29 -24.90 12.70
N THR A 184 4.63 -23.71 13.21
CA THR A 184 3.63 -22.73 13.61
C THR A 184 3.06 -22.02 12.40
N CYS A 185 1.77 -21.71 12.45
CA CYS A 185 1.07 -21.03 11.36
C CYS A 185 0.41 -19.72 11.82
N MET A 186 0.02 -18.91 10.85
CA MET A 186 -0.57 -17.59 11.06
C MET A 186 -2.07 -17.74 11.34
N TYR A 187 -2.59 -17.14 12.42
CA TYR A 187 -4.04 -16.94 12.58
C TYR A 187 -4.52 -15.72 11.78
N PHE A 188 -5.84 -15.58 11.61
CA PHE A 188 -6.43 -14.41 10.97
C PHE A 188 -6.10 -13.10 11.72
N GLU A 189 -6.04 -13.13 13.05
CA GLU A 189 -5.60 -11.99 13.88
C GLU A 189 -4.13 -11.65 13.67
N ASP A 190 -3.27 -12.66 13.52
CA ASP A 190 -1.85 -12.47 13.21
C ASP A 190 -1.69 -11.81 11.84
N PHE A 191 -2.49 -12.22 10.85
CA PHE A 191 -2.54 -11.60 9.53
C PHE A 191 -2.96 -10.12 9.61
N ARG A 192 -4.02 -9.80 10.36
CA ARG A 192 -4.45 -8.41 10.55
C ARG A 192 -3.36 -7.56 11.21
N SER A 193 -2.68 -8.12 12.21
CA SER A 193 -1.53 -7.47 12.84
C SER A 193 -0.40 -7.22 11.83
N TRP A 194 -0.05 -8.23 11.03
CA TRP A 194 0.98 -8.13 9.99
C TRP A 194 0.65 -7.08 8.93
N CYS A 195 -0.59 -7.05 8.44
CA CYS A 195 -1.06 -6.03 7.50
C CYS A 195 -1.06 -4.61 8.09
N SER A 196 -1.29 -4.46 9.40
CA SER A 196 -1.19 -3.16 10.07
C SER A 196 0.24 -2.62 10.09
N LEU A 197 1.22 -3.52 10.24
CA LEU A 197 2.65 -3.20 10.22
C LEU A 197 3.17 -2.97 8.79
N LEU A 198 2.58 -3.65 7.80
CA LEU A 198 2.96 -3.58 6.39
C LEU A 198 1.79 -3.09 5.48
N PRO A 199 1.41 -1.80 5.54
CA PRO A 199 0.30 -1.27 4.75
C PRO A 199 0.50 -1.42 3.23
N SER A 200 1.75 -1.40 2.75
CA SER A 200 2.07 -1.61 1.33
C SER A 200 1.64 -3.01 0.87
N VAL A 201 1.95 -4.04 1.65
CA VAL A 201 1.56 -5.43 1.41
C VAL A 201 0.06 -5.58 1.37
N ARG A 202 -0.64 -5.03 2.37
CA ARG A 202 -2.10 -5.05 2.45
C ARG A 202 -2.78 -4.33 1.27
N LYS A 203 -2.23 -3.19 0.85
CA LYS A 203 -2.74 -2.45 -0.32
C LYS A 203 -2.54 -3.23 -1.62
N TYR A 204 -1.35 -3.81 -1.82
CA TYR A 204 -1.04 -4.62 -3.00
C TYR A 204 -1.94 -5.85 -3.08
N LEU A 205 -2.01 -6.64 -2.00
CA LEU A 205 -2.83 -7.84 -1.94
C LEU A 205 -4.33 -7.56 -2.00
N GLY A 206 -4.77 -6.34 -1.71
CA GLY A 206 -6.17 -5.90 -1.84
C GLY A 206 -6.51 -5.28 -3.19
N SER A 207 -5.54 -5.14 -4.11
CA SER A 207 -5.76 -4.49 -5.41
C SER A 207 -5.47 -5.40 -6.62
N LEU A 208 -5.06 -6.65 -6.39
CA LEU A 208 -4.73 -7.64 -7.43
C LEU A 208 -5.80 -7.82 -8.54
N LEU A 209 -7.09 -7.69 -8.21
CA LEU A 209 -8.20 -7.84 -9.16
C LEU A 209 -8.68 -6.53 -9.79
N MET A 210 -8.02 -5.41 -9.49
CA MET A 210 -8.32 -4.11 -10.10
C MET A 210 -7.65 -4.00 -11.49
N SER A 211 -8.22 -3.19 -12.39
CA SER A 211 -7.59 -2.94 -13.71
C SER A 211 -6.22 -2.28 -13.57
N SER A 212 -5.30 -2.52 -14.51
CA SER A 212 -3.97 -1.88 -14.52
C SER A 212 -4.04 -0.37 -14.79
N ASP A 213 -5.06 0.08 -15.52
CA ASP A 213 -5.18 1.47 -15.98
C ASP A 213 -5.59 2.46 -14.88
N SER A 214 -6.01 1.97 -13.71
CA SER A 214 -6.54 2.82 -12.62
C SER A 214 -5.50 3.25 -11.58
N GLY A 215 -4.20 2.95 -11.79
CA GLY A 215 -3.16 3.25 -10.80
C GLY A 215 -3.34 2.38 -9.53
N ARG A 216 -3.10 1.07 -9.67
CA ARG A 216 -3.38 0.06 -8.63
C ARG A 216 -2.74 0.44 -7.28
N PRO A 217 -3.54 0.55 -6.19
CA PRO A 217 -3.01 0.81 -4.87
C PRO A 217 -1.99 -0.24 -4.45
N GLY A 218 -0.88 0.21 -3.84
CA GLY A 218 0.17 -0.70 -3.37
C GLY A 218 1.17 -1.18 -4.42
N TYR A 219 1.05 -0.74 -5.68
CA TYR A 219 2.07 -1.01 -6.71
C TYR A 219 3.09 0.12 -6.88
N GLN A 220 2.71 1.32 -6.45
CA GLN A 220 3.47 2.53 -6.76
C GLN A 220 4.71 2.63 -5.88
N VAL A 221 5.87 2.74 -6.53
CA VAL A 221 7.17 2.93 -5.89
C VAL A 221 7.65 4.33 -6.21
N PRO A 222 7.98 5.17 -5.22
CA PRO A 222 8.48 6.51 -5.48
C PRO A 222 9.82 6.45 -6.21
N HIS A 223 10.02 7.38 -7.15
CA HIS A 223 11.29 7.53 -7.83
C HIS A 223 12.30 8.20 -6.88
N LEU A 224 13.33 7.46 -6.48
CA LEU A 224 14.37 7.97 -5.59
C LEU A 224 15.42 8.76 -6.38
N MET A 225 15.44 10.07 -6.19
CA MET A 225 16.34 11.00 -6.84
C MET A 225 17.48 11.37 -5.89
N HIS A 226 18.72 11.08 -6.30
CA HIS A 226 19.91 11.51 -5.58
C HIS A 226 20.95 12.09 -6.56
N PRO A 227 21.87 12.95 -6.10
CA PRO A 227 22.97 13.44 -6.92
C PRO A 227 23.82 12.30 -7.51
N GLU A 228 24.26 12.44 -8.77
CA GLU A 228 25.05 11.42 -9.50
C GLU A 228 26.42 11.14 -8.87
N ASN A 229 26.94 12.08 -8.09
CA ASN A 229 28.23 11.96 -7.42
C ASN A 229 28.18 11.13 -6.11
N ILE A 230 27.00 10.68 -5.69
CA ILE A 230 26.84 9.79 -4.54
C ILE A 230 26.72 8.36 -5.06
N ASP A 231 27.61 7.48 -4.58
CA ASP A 231 27.53 6.06 -4.87
C ASP A 231 26.23 5.48 -4.29
N SER A 232 25.42 4.85 -5.14
CA SER A 232 24.18 4.18 -4.73
C SER A 232 24.39 3.10 -3.67
N SER A 233 25.61 2.55 -3.53
CA SER A 233 25.95 1.60 -2.46
C SER A 233 25.95 2.22 -1.05
N MET A 234 26.13 3.55 -0.96
CA MET A 234 26.08 4.30 0.31
C MET A 234 24.65 4.61 0.75
N ILE A 235 23.70 4.61 -0.19
CA ILE A 235 22.31 4.94 0.07
C ILE A 235 21.61 3.80 0.80
N ILE A 236 21.03 4.11 1.96
CA ILE A 236 20.18 3.20 2.75
C ILE A 236 18.85 3.00 2.02
N ALA A 237 18.22 4.08 1.57
CA ALA A 237 16.90 4.01 0.94
C ALA A 237 16.92 3.21 -0.37
N LYS A 238 16.30 2.03 -0.33
CA LYS A 238 16.05 1.19 -1.51
C LYS A 238 14.62 1.34 -1.98
N LYS A 239 14.35 0.94 -3.22
CA LYS A 239 13.00 0.96 -3.81
C LYS A 239 11.98 0.22 -2.94
N GLU A 240 12.34 -0.94 -2.42
CA GLU A 240 11.49 -1.78 -1.59
C GLU A 240 11.22 -1.14 -0.22
N TYR A 241 12.21 -0.42 0.34
CA TYR A 241 12.05 0.32 1.59
C TYR A 241 11.15 1.54 1.39
N ALA A 242 11.35 2.25 0.29
CA ALA A 242 10.53 3.40 -0.07
C ALA A 242 9.09 2.98 -0.41
N TRP A 243 8.91 1.83 -1.06
CA TRP A 243 7.60 1.20 -1.27
C TRP A 243 6.91 0.83 0.05
N HIS A 244 7.64 0.25 1.00
CA HIS A 244 7.13 -0.07 2.33
C HIS A 244 6.66 1.18 3.09
N ILE A 245 7.53 2.18 3.21
CA ILE A 245 7.22 3.47 3.85
C ILE A 245 6.05 4.15 3.11
N GLY A 246 6.11 4.18 1.79
CA GLY A 246 5.08 4.74 0.91
C GLY A 246 3.73 4.04 1.03
N GLY A 247 3.69 2.79 1.49
CA GLY A 247 2.46 2.09 1.83
C GLY A 247 1.57 2.85 2.83
N ALA A 248 2.15 3.71 3.67
CA ALA A 248 1.41 4.56 4.61
C ALA A 248 0.94 5.91 4.04
N LEU A 249 1.47 6.31 2.88
CA LEU A 249 1.27 7.62 2.26
C LEU A 249 0.10 7.65 1.27
N PRO A 250 -0.44 8.84 0.96
CA PRO A 250 -1.37 9.04 -0.16
C PRO A 250 -0.64 8.91 -1.50
N GLN A 251 -1.40 8.61 -2.56
CA GLN A 251 -0.84 8.34 -3.89
C GLN A 251 -0.02 9.50 -4.47
N GLN A 252 -0.42 10.74 -4.19
CA GLN A 252 0.24 11.95 -4.68
C GLN A 252 1.65 12.12 -4.13
N GLU A 253 1.98 11.48 -3.00
CA GLU A 253 3.27 11.52 -2.32
C GLU A 253 4.19 10.34 -2.71
N LEU A 254 3.76 9.52 -3.67
CA LEU A 254 4.49 8.35 -4.17
C LEU A 254 5.11 8.55 -5.55
N GLU A 255 5.24 9.81 -5.99
CA GLU A 255 5.83 10.10 -7.30
C GLU A 255 7.35 10.16 -7.24
N GLU A 256 7.90 11.12 -6.50
CA GLU A 256 9.33 11.38 -6.47
C GLU A 256 9.77 11.73 -5.05
N TRP A 257 10.84 11.07 -4.59
CA TRP A 257 11.52 11.42 -3.35
C TRP A 257 12.95 11.85 -3.66
N LYS A 258 13.33 13.02 -3.17
CA LYS A 258 14.63 13.62 -3.44
C LYS A 258 15.52 13.59 -2.19
N LEU A 259 16.74 13.09 -2.32
CA LEU A 259 17.71 13.13 -1.23
C LEU A 259 18.11 14.59 -0.95
N LEU A 260 17.67 15.11 0.21
CA LEU A 260 17.99 16.46 0.67
C LEU A 260 19.25 16.48 1.53
N TYR A 261 19.49 15.40 2.27
CA TYR A 261 20.64 15.30 3.16
C TYR A 261 21.12 13.86 3.29
N HIS A 262 22.43 13.71 3.38
CA HIS A 262 23.14 12.46 3.66
C HIS A 262 24.37 12.78 4.52
N SER A 263 24.50 12.18 5.69
CA SER A 263 25.54 12.52 6.69
C SER A 263 26.97 12.39 6.17
N ALA A 264 27.27 11.34 5.38
CA ALA A 264 28.62 11.15 4.83
C ALA A 264 29.03 12.21 3.79
N PHE A 265 28.06 12.87 3.15
CA PHE A 265 28.33 13.85 2.10
C PHE A 265 28.24 15.29 2.63
N HIS A 266 27.26 15.57 3.49
CA HIS A 266 26.99 16.90 4.00
C HIS A 266 27.65 17.19 5.37
N GLY A 267 28.31 16.18 5.97
CA GLY A 267 28.92 16.28 7.30
C GLY A 267 27.90 16.19 8.44
N LEU A 268 28.36 16.32 9.68
CA LEU A 268 27.52 16.19 10.89
C LEU A 268 27.15 17.56 11.49
N SER A 269 26.58 18.44 10.67
CA SER A 269 26.17 19.79 11.09
C SER A 269 24.65 19.90 11.06
N PHE A 270 24.02 20.10 12.22
CA PHE A 270 22.57 20.27 12.30
C PHE A 270 22.07 21.51 11.55
N ASN A 271 22.86 22.60 11.55
CA ASN A 271 22.55 23.78 10.74
C ASN A 271 22.60 23.47 9.24
N THR A 272 23.54 22.63 8.80
CA THR A 272 23.60 22.17 7.41
C THR A 272 22.39 21.30 7.07
N PHE A 273 22.00 20.39 7.96
CA PHE A 273 20.79 19.58 7.80
C PHE A 273 19.53 20.45 7.67
N LEU A 274 19.29 21.35 8.62
CA LEU A 274 18.14 22.26 8.57
C LEU A 274 18.19 23.16 7.34
N GLY A 275 19.38 23.66 6.96
CA GLY A 275 19.55 24.47 5.76
C GLY A 275 19.20 23.73 4.46
N ASN A 276 19.46 22.43 4.38
CA ASN A 276 19.10 21.63 3.20
C ASN A 276 17.59 21.35 3.13
N ILE A 277 16.98 20.97 4.26
CA ILE A 277 15.55 20.59 4.28
C ILE A 277 14.62 21.81 4.23
N SER A 278 15.03 22.97 4.74
CA SER A 278 14.19 24.19 4.71
C SER A 278 14.00 24.75 3.29
N ASN A 279 14.78 24.32 2.30
CA ASN A 279 14.59 24.75 0.91
C ASN A 279 13.39 24.08 0.23
N ASP A 280 12.91 22.97 0.79
CA ASP A 280 11.75 22.23 0.31
C ASP A 280 10.68 22.24 1.43
N GLU A 281 9.64 23.05 1.28
CA GLU A 281 8.53 23.21 2.24
C GLU A 281 7.59 21.99 2.32
N GLY A 282 8.06 20.82 1.87
CA GLY A 282 7.26 19.60 1.77
C GLY A 282 7.51 18.60 2.91
N PRO A 283 6.73 17.52 2.94
CA PRO A 283 6.96 16.41 3.85
C PRO A 283 8.35 15.78 3.65
N THR A 284 8.89 15.17 4.71
CA THR A 284 10.21 14.52 4.65
C THR A 284 10.18 13.12 5.26
N VAL A 285 11.02 12.24 4.73
CA VAL A 285 11.32 10.90 5.27
C VAL A 285 12.73 10.93 5.84
N LEU A 286 12.86 10.87 7.16
CA LEU A 286 14.13 10.73 7.87
C LEU A 286 14.44 9.25 8.03
N ILE A 287 15.60 8.79 7.55
CA ILE A 287 16.09 7.41 7.71
C ILE A 287 17.41 7.44 8.47
N ILE A 288 17.53 6.60 9.48
CA ILE A 288 18.71 6.46 10.32
C ILE A 288 19.14 5.00 10.29
N LYS A 289 20.42 4.76 9.98
CA LYS A 289 21.11 3.52 10.31
C LYS A 289 21.98 3.78 11.53
N ASP A 290 21.79 3.03 12.61
CA ASP A 290 22.65 3.11 13.78
C ASP A 290 23.86 2.18 13.70
N LYS A 291 24.80 2.35 14.63
CA LYS A 291 26.01 1.52 14.72
C LYS A 291 25.75 0.06 15.11
N GLU A 292 24.55 -0.26 15.59
CA GLU A 292 24.10 -1.64 15.86
C GLU A 292 23.51 -2.30 14.59
N GLY A 293 23.44 -1.54 13.48
CA GLY A 293 22.94 -2.00 12.18
C GLY A 293 21.43 -1.91 12.02
N TYR A 294 20.69 -1.35 12.99
CA TYR A 294 19.25 -1.16 12.87
C TYR A 294 18.96 -0.01 11.92
N VAL A 295 17.88 -0.14 11.16
CA VAL A 295 17.43 0.89 10.21
C VAL A 295 15.99 1.25 10.52
N TYR A 296 15.74 2.51 10.81
CA TYR A 296 14.44 3.02 11.21
C TYR A 296 14.36 4.52 10.93
N GLY A 297 13.22 5.13 11.21
CA GLY A 297 13.03 6.52 10.90
C GLY A 297 11.62 7.04 11.20
N GLY A 298 11.36 8.22 10.68
CA GLY A 298 10.06 8.88 10.77
C GLY A 298 9.74 9.64 9.49
N TYR A 299 8.47 9.60 9.11
CA TYR A 299 7.91 10.52 8.13
C TYR A 299 7.33 11.72 8.87
N ALA A 300 7.83 12.91 8.53
CA ALA A 300 7.34 14.19 9.00
C ALA A 300 6.45 14.81 7.91
N SER A 301 5.17 14.93 8.21
CA SER A 301 4.16 15.50 7.31
C SER A 301 4.24 17.02 7.20
N GLN A 302 4.76 17.68 8.23
CA GLN A 302 4.92 19.13 8.29
C GLN A 302 6.40 19.53 8.20
N PRO A 303 6.72 20.72 7.65
CA PRO A 303 8.08 21.24 7.64
C PRO A 303 8.71 21.31 9.03
N TRP A 304 10.04 21.24 9.09
CA TRP A 304 10.77 21.30 10.36
C TRP A 304 10.86 22.73 10.90
N GLU A 305 9.87 23.13 11.69
CA GLU A 305 9.80 24.44 12.35
C GLU A 305 10.64 24.50 13.63
N ARG A 306 11.34 25.61 13.83
CA ARG A 306 12.26 25.79 14.96
C ARG A 306 11.53 26.35 16.17
N HIS A 307 11.13 25.50 17.11
CA HIS A 307 10.57 25.93 18.39
C HIS A 307 10.72 24.86 19.48
N GLY A 308 10.62 25.28 20.74
CA GLY A 308 10.91 24.43 21.91
C GLY A 308 9.74 23.59 22.42
N ASP A 309 8.81 23.20 21.55
CA ASP A 309 7.64 22.38 21.92
C ASP A 309 7.26 21.42 20.78
N PHE A 310 6.40 20.44 21.05
CA PHE A 310 5.88 19.56 20.03
C PHE A 310 4.84 20.24 19.13
N TYR A 311 4.79 19.82 17.88
CA TYR A 311 3.83 20.27 16.85
C TYR A 311 3.58 19.16 15.84
N GLY A 312 2.92 19.46 14.72
CA GLY A 312 2.67 18.52 13.62
C GLY A 312 1.24 18.01 13.59
N ASP A 313 0.98 17.03 12.73
CA ASP A 313 -0.36 16.47 12.50
C ASP A 313 -0.38 14.93 12.54
N MET A 314 -1.58 14.35 12.48
CA MET A 314 -1.76 12.89 12.57
C MET A 314 -1.35 12.11 11.30
N LYS A 315 -0.72 12.76 10.31
CA LYS A 315 -0.21 12.09 9.10
C LYS A 315 1.24 11.63 9.26
N SER A 316 1.99 12.20 10.20
CA SER A 316 3.35 11.74 10.54
C SER A 316 3.33 10.34 11.13
N PHE A 317 4.40 9.56 10.98
CA PHE A 317 4.50 8.22 11.56
C PHE A 317 5.96 7.79 11.75
N LEU A 318 6.17 6.81 12.62
CA LEU A 318 7.45 6.14 12.78
C LEU A 318 7.49 4.84 11.97
N PHE A 319 8.69 4.41 11.61
CA PHE A 319 8.88 3.13 10.93
C PHE A 319 10.18 2.44 11.34
N GLN A 320 10.19 1.11 11.21
CA GLN A 320 11.38 0.27 11.25
C GLN A 320 11.51 -0.43 9.89
N ILE A 321 12.72 -0.47 9.35
CA ILE A 321 13.06 -1.23 8.13
C ILE A 321 13.81 -2.50 8.52
N PHE A 322 14.83 -2.41 9.37
CA PHE A 322 15.66 -3.55 9.76
C PHE A 322 15.79 -3.62 11.29
N PRO A 323 15.66 -4.81 11.91
CA PRO A 323 15.64 -6.17 11.32
C PRO A 323 14.26 -6.68 10.86
N LYS A 324 13.19 -5.93 11.14
CA LYS A 324 11.82 -6.24 10.70
C LYS A 324 11.14 -4.98 10.20
N ALA A 325 10.36 -5.10 9.12
CA ALA A 325 9.63 -3.98 8.55
C ALA A 325 8.38 -3.68 9.38
N SER A 326 8.14 -2.42 9.74
CA SER A 326 6.96 -1.99 10.49
C SER A 326 6.66 -0.51 10.31
N ILE A 327 5.37 -0.14 10.28
CA ILE A 327 4.86 1.23 10.28
C ILE A 327 4.05 1.45 11.57
N PHE A 328 4.28 2.59 12.23
CA PHE A 328 3.63 2.97 13.49
C PHE A 328 2.96 4.34 13.33
N LYS A 329 1.65 4.32 13.03
CA LYS A 329 0.84 5.53 12.86
C LYS A 329 0.43 6.13 14.21
N PRO A 330 0.06 7.42 14.27
CA PRO A 330 -0.36 8.05 15.51
C PRO A 330 -1.59 7.35 16.11
N THR A 331 -1.57 7.15 17.43
CA THR A 331 -2.65 6.50 18.18
C THR A 331 -3.79 7.46 18.52
N GLY A 332 -3.56 8.77 18.39
CA GLY A 332 -4.47 9.81 18.87
C GLY A 332 -4.45 10.02 20.39
N ALA A 333 -3.56 9.35 21.12
CA ALA A 333 -3.47 9.48 22.58
C ALA A 333 -2.96 10.85 23.06
N ASN A 334 -2.22 11.57 22.21
CA ASN A 334 -1.72 12.93 22.44
C ASN A 334 -1.35 13.59 21.10
N SER A 335 -0.95 14.87 21.14
CA SER A 335 -0.54 15.66 19.98
C SER A 335 0.98 15.90 19.89
N ASN A 336 1.80 15.10 20.58
CA ASN A 336 3.25 15.29 20.63
C ASN A 336 3.94 14.68 19.41
N ILE A 337 3.68 15.21 18.20
CA ILE A 337 4.01 14.50 16.95
C ILE A 337 5.45 14.73 16.49
N GLN A 338 5.84 15.97 16.19
CA GLN A 338 7.14 16.40 15.68
C GLN A 338 7.82 17.33 16.70
N TRP A 339 9.15 17.30 16.73
CA TRP A 339 9.99 18.13 17.58
C TRP A 339 11.17 18.68 16.77
N CYS A 340 11.46 19.97 16.87
CA CYS A 340 12.65 20.57 16.29
C CYS A 340 13.09 21.81 17.08
N ALA A 341 14.08 21.61 17.97
CA ALA A 341 14.63 22.66 18.81
C ALA A 341 16.08 22.98 18.39
N VAL A 342 16.41 24.27 18.32
CA VAL A 342 17.72 24.78 17.91
C VAL A 342 18.12 25.94 18.83
N ASN A 343 19.37 25.99 19.25
CA ASN A 343 19.96 27.08 20.05
C ASN A 343 19.26 27.36 21.40
N PHE A 344 18.60 26.36 21.99
CA PHE A 344 18.13 26.44 23.36
C PHE A 344 19.26 26.11 24.32
N SER A 345 19.43 26.91 25.37
CA SER A 345 20.47 26.68 26.39
C SER A 345 20.00 25.84 27.58
N SER A 346 18.68 25.57 27.67
CA SER A 346 18.11 24.79 28.76
C SER A 346 18.16 23.30 28.44
N ASP A 347 18.64 22.48 29.38
CA ASP A 347 18.59 21.02 29.29
C ASP A 347 17.15 20.48 29.24
N SER A 348 16.17 21.30 29.63
CA SER A 348 14.75 20.96 29.51
C SER A 348 14.23 21.03 28.08
N ILE A 349 14.99 21.59 27.13
CA ILE A 349 14.61 21.70 25.71
C ILE A 349 15.78 21.15 24.89
N PRO A 350 15.83 19.81 24.67
CA PRO A 350 16.95 19.19 23.98
C PRO A 350 16.99 19.65 22.52
N ASN A 351 18.13 20.21 22.11
CA ASN A 351 18.35 20.61 20.71
C ASN A 351 18.51 19.39 19.81
N GLY A 352 17.76 19.38 18.71
CA GLY A 352 17.69 18.25 17.79
C GLY A 352 16.32 18.14 17.13
N ILE A 353 16.11 17.03 16.42
CA ILE A 353 14.82 16.67 15.82
C ILE A 353 14.28 15.39 16.46
N GLY A 354 12.96 15.27 16.51
CA GLY A 354 12.35 14.06 17.04
C GLY A 354 10.89 13.90 16.69
N PHE A 355 10.36 12.77 17.12
CA PHE A 355 9.01 12.31 16.89
C PHE A 355 8.47 11.66 18.17
N GLY A 356 7.27 12.07 18.58
CA GLY A 356 6.48 11.28 19.53
C GLY A 356 6.99 11.33 20.97
N GLY A 357 6.11 10.95 21.89
CA GLY A 357 6.45 10.70 23.28
C GLY A 357 6.38 11.96 24.12
N ARG A 358 7.44 12.24 24.86
CA ARG A 358 7.58 13.43 25.70
C ARG A 358 9.04 13.88 25.71
N VAL A 359 9.28 15.10 26.13
CA VAL A 359 10.64 15.65 26.24
C VAL A 359 11.54 14.68 27.04
N ASN A 360 12.72 14.40 26.49
CA ASN A 360 13.72 13.43 27.00
C ASN A 360 13.28 11.95 27.04
N HIS A 361 12.11 11.60 26.48
CA HIS A 361 11.62 10.22 26.28
C HIS A 361 10.84 10.16 24.96
N PHE A 362 11.54 10.39 23.85
CA PHE A 362 10.94 10.46 22.53
C PHE A 362 10.74 9.06 21.93
N GLY A 363 9.76 8.93 21.02
CA GLY A 363 9.67 7.71 20.20
C GLY A 363 10.90 7.57 19.30
N LEU A 364 11.35 8.68 18.73
CA LEU A 364 12.64 8.83 18.07
C LEU A 364 13.15 10.25 18.29
N PHE A 365 14.41 10.42 18.66
CA PHE A 365 15.08 11.70 18.76
C PHE A 365 16.53 11.59 18.31
N LEU A 366 17.00 12.62 17.63
CA LEU A 366 18.36 12.76 17.17
C LEU A 366 18.87 14.13 17.63
N SER A 367 19.96 14.13 18.40
CA SER A 367 20.53 15.36 18.93
C SER A 367 21.09 16.25 17.81
N ALA A 368 21.19 17.55 18.07
CA ALA A 368 21.81 18.50 17.14
C ALA A 368 23.32 18.26 16.89
N SER A 369 23.96 17.36 17.64
CA SER A 369 25.34 16.93 17.38
C SER A 369 25.43 15.73 16.41
N PHE A 370 24.30 15.07 16.12
CA PHE A 370 24.22 13.88 15.24
C PHE A 370 25.07 12.67 15.64
N ASP A 371 25.65 12.68 16.84
CA ASP A 371 26.42 11.56 17.42
C ASP A 371 25.60 10.75 18.44
N GLU A 372 24.51 11.32 18.95
CA GLU A 372 23.63 10.72 19.93
C GLU A 372 22.16 10.88 19.57
N GLY A 373 21.35 9.92 19.99
CA GLY A 373 19.91 9.98 19.87
C GLY A 373 19.23 9.04 20.86
N GLN A 374 17.91 9.02 20.80
CA GLN A 374 17.10 8.17 21.65
C GLN A 374 15.92 7.57 20.89
N THR A 375 15.51 6.36 21.26
CA THR A 375 14.23 5.79 20.87
C THR A 375 13.66 5.00 22.04
N PHE A 376 12.41 5.26 22.38
CA PHE A 376 11.70 4.58 23.46
C PHE A 376 10.37 4.04 22.95
N THR A 377 9.79 3.10 23.70
CA THR A 377 8.37 2.79 23.55
C THR A 377 7.55 4.07 23.67
N CYS A 378 6.72 4.32 22.66
CA CYS A 378 6.07 5.61 22.46
C CYS A 378 4.56 5.46 22.42
N THR A 379 3.85 6.15 23.31
CA THR A 379 2.38 6.16 23.29
C THR A 379 1.79 6.92 22.10
N THR A 380 2.49 7.95 21.61
CA THR A 380 2.03 8.77 20.48
C THR A 380 1.84 7.95 19.21
N PHE A 381 2.76 7.04 18.91
CA PHE A 381 2.71 6.18 17.70
C PHE A 381 2.42 4.70 18.00
N GLY A 382 2.34 4.32 19.29
CA GLY A 382 2.24 2.91 19.68
C GLY A 382 3.48 2.08 19.28
N SER A 383 4.59 2.74 18.97
CA SER A 383 5.82 2.08 18.54
C SER A 383 6.59 1.49 19.73
N PRO A 384 7.31 0.37 19.54
CA PRO A 384 8.35 -0.05 20.47
C PRO A 384 9.60 0.85 20.35
N CYS A 385 10.63 0.54 21.13
CA CYS A 385 11.99 0.98 20.81
C CYS A 385 12.36 0.49 19.40
N LEU A 386 12.88 1.40 18.56
CA LEU A 386 13.17 1.12 17.15
C LEU A 386 14.58 0.55 16.92
N SER A 387 15.43 0.58 17.94
CA SER A 387 16.79 0.03 17.94
C SER A 387 16.91 -1.14 18.91
N ASN A 388 18.10 -1.74 19.01
CA ASN A 388 18.45 -2.72 20.02
C ASN A 388 18.40 -2.15 21.45
N ILE A 389 18.79 -0.88 21.60
CA ILE A 389 18.86 -0.16 22.88
C ILE A 389 18.29 1.26 22.74
N ASN A 390 17.85 1.86 23.85
CA ASN A 390 17.15 3.15 23.80
C ASN A 390 18.05 4.35 23.51
N ARG A 391 19.37 4.25 23.74
CA ARG A 391 20.35 5.27 23.38
C ARG A 391 21.03 4.84 22.10
N ILE A 392 20.95 5.66 21.07
CA ILE A 392 21.40 5.30 19.73
C ILE A 392 22.59 6.16 19.33
N HIS A 393 23.50 5.56 18.57
CA HIS A 393 24.59 6.27 17.91
C HIS A 393 24.39 6.12 16.40
N PRO A 394 23.98 7.19 15.70
CA PRO A 394 23.82 7.16 14.26
C PRO A 394 25.14 6.83 13.56
N GLU A 395 25.07 5.96 12.56
CA GLU A 395 26.15 5.70 11.59
C GLU A 395 25.89 6.50 10.31
N VAL A 396 24.66 6.41 9.78
CA VAL A 396 24.24 7.11 8.56
C VAL A 396 22.88 7.74 8.80
N ILE A 397 22.72 9.00 8.35
CA ILE A 397 21.47 9.75 8.41
C ILE A 397 21.14 10.22 7.00
N GLU A 398 19.95 9.91 6.54
CA GLU A 398 19.37 10.39 5.29
C GLU A 398 18.09 11.17 5.56
N CYS A 399 17.85 12.22 4.79
CA CYS A 399 16.57 12.89 4.74
C CYS A 399 16.13 13.06 3.30
N TRP A 400 14.96 12.54 2.99
CA TRP A 400 14.35 12.56 1.67
C TRP A 400 13.15 13.49 1.66
N GLY A 401 13.13 14.46 0.77
CA GLY A 401 11.97 15.31 0.51
C GLY A 401 10.96 14.58 -0.35
N VAL A 402 9.70 14.56 0.07
CA VAL A 402 8.60 13.99 -0.69
C VAL A 402 8.06 15.07 -1.61
N VAL A 403 8.16 14.88 -2.93
CA VAL A 403 7.71 15.83 -3.94
C VAL A 403 6.33 15.40 -4.44
N PRO A 404 5.25 16.12 -4.06
CA PRO A 404 3.91 15.74 -4.47
C PRO A 404 3.65 16.04 -5.95
N LYS A 405 2.75 15.27 -6.56
CA LYS A 405 2.26 15.51 -7.92
C LYS A 405 1.79 16.96 -8.10
N GLY A 406 2.38 17.66 -9.08
CA GLY A 406 2.01 19.04 -9.45
C GLY A 406 2.87 20.15 -8.83
N ALA A 407 3.65 19.88 -7.79
CA ALA A 407 4.51 20.88 -7.15
C ALA A 407 5.65 21.39 -8.08
N GLN A 408 6.12 20.54 -9.01
CA GLN A 408 7.10 20.95 -10.02
C GLN A 408 6.50 21.87 -11.10
N GLN A 409 5.18 21.80 -11.33
CA GLN A 409 4.48 22.58 -12.35
C GLN A 409 4.31 24.05 -11.92
N GLU A 410 3.97 24.28 -10.65
CA GLU A 410 3.87 25.64 -10.08
C GLU A 410 5.23 26.36 -10.01
N ARG A 411 6.32 25.65 -9.70
CA ARG A 411 7.68 26.24 -9.68
C ARG A 411 8.15 26.67 -11.09
N HIS A 412 7.72 25.98 -12.14
CA HIS A 412 8.03 26.38 -13.54
C HIS A 412 7.20 27.56 -14.04
N GLU A 413 5.96 27.74 -13.57
CA GLU A 413 5.12 28.89 -13.93
C GLU A 413 5.49 30.16 -13.14
N THR A 414 5.86 30.01 -11.86
CA THR A 414 6.26 31.15 -11.00
C THR A 414 7.64 31.73 -11.32
N GLY A 415 8.44 31.08 -12.16
CA GLY A 415 9.76 31.57 -12.61
C GLY A 415 9.74 32.60 -13.75
N LYS A 416 8.58 32.93 -14.32
CA LYS A 416 8.48 33.71 -15.59
C LYS A 416 8.17 35.21 -15.47
N GLY A 417 8.18 35.81 -14.28
CA GLY A 417 7.97 37.25 -14.14
C GLY A 417 8.91 37.86 -13.12
N THR A 418 9.65 38.88 -13.52
CA THR A 418 10.44 39.67 -12.58
C THR A 418 9.49 40.32 -11.57
N ILE A 419 9.92 40.47 -10.31
CA ILE A 419 9.12 41.10 -9.23
C ILE A 419 8.54 42.46 -9.68
N LEU A 420 9.28 43.18 -10.54
CA LEU A 420 8.85 44.46 -11.12
C LEU A 420 7.63 44.37 -12.04
N GLU A 421 7.42 43.25 -12.72
CA GLU A 421 6.27 43.02 -13.62
C GLU A 421 5.01 42.71 -12.80
N ARG A 422 5.14 41.92 -11.72
CA ARG A 422 4.03 41.66 -10.79
C ARG A 422 3.52 42.94 -10.13
N PHE A 423 4.42 43.84 -9.73
CA PHE A 423 4.03 45.15 -9.19
C PHE A 423 3.33 46.07 -10.20
N LYS A 424 3.60 45.92 -11.51
CA LYS A 424 2.90 46.67 -12.55
C LYS A 424 1.49 46.12 -12.80
N GLU A 425 1.33 44.80 -12.77
CA GLU A 425 0.03 44.14 -12.90
C GLU A 425 -0.90 44.47 -11.72
N ASP A 426 -0.39 44.42 -10.49
CA ASP A 426 -1.16 44.78 -9.29
C ASP A 426 -1.60 46.25 -9.30
N ARG A 427 -0.74 47.16 -9.75
CA ARG A 427 -1.08 48.59 -9.88
C ARG A 427 -2.10 48.84 -10.99
N HIS A 428 -2.05 48.09 -12.08
CA HIS A 428 -3.06 48.16 -13.14
C HIS A 428 -4.42 47.62 -12.68
N MET A 429 -4.42 46.53 -11.92
CA MET A 429 -5.63 45.97 -11.29
C MET A 429 -6.28 46.95 -10.31
N LEU A 430 -5.49 47.60 -9.45
CA LEU A 430 -6.00 48.60 -8.50
C LEU A 430 -6.59 49.85 -9.20
N ASN A 431 -6.04 50.24 -10.35
CA ASN A 431 -6.61 51.31 -11.18
C ASN A 431 -7.93 50.90 -11.84
N MET A 432 -8.11 49.62 -12.20
CA MET A 432 -9.38 49.14 -12.78
C MET A 432 -10.50 48.98 -11.75
N VAL A 433 -10.16 48.78 -10.46
CA VAL A 433 -11.14 48.68 -9.36
C VAL A 433 -11.54 50.07 -8.81
N GLY A 434 -10.99 51.17 -9.36
CA GLY A 434 -11.42 52.53 -9.03
C GLY A 434 -11.02 53.01 -7.63
N LEU A 435 -10.09 52.34 -6.96
CA LEU A 435 -9.65 52.67 -5.59
C LEU A 435 -8.46 53.64 -5.55
N ALA A 436 -7.88 53.98 -6.71
CA ALA A 436 -6.80 54.96 -6.80
C ALA A 436 -7.36 56.30 -7.31
N ASN A 437 -8.14 56.99 -6.49
CA ASN A 437 -8.28 58.47 -6.47
C ASN A 437 -9.26 58.88 -5.35
N SER A 438 -8.77 58.86 -4.11
CA SER A 438 -9.39 59.59 -3.00
C SER A 438 -8.31 60.02 -2.01
N SER A 439 -7.58 61.06 -2.38
CA SER A 439 -6.79 61.89 -1.46
C SER A 439 -6.59 63.26 -2.11
N GLU A 440 -7.50 64.19 -1.82
CA GLU A 440 -7.15 65.60 -1.58
C GLU A 440 -7.30 65.86 -0.08
#